data_AF-A0A9N8IY79-F1
#
_entry.id   AF-A0A9N8IY79-F1
#
_cell.length_a   1.000
_cell.length_b   1.000
_cell.length_c   1.000
_cell.angle_alpha   90.00
_cell.angle_beta   90.00
_cell.angle_gamma   90.00
#
_symmetry.space_group_name_H-M   'P 1'
#
loop_
_entity.id
_entity.type
_entity.pdbx_description
1 polymer ?
#
loop_
_entity_poly.entity_id
_entity_poly.type
_entity_poly.pdbx_seq_one_letter_code
_entity_poly.pdbx_strand_id
1 'polypeptide(L)'
;MYHFIQKLHSGWAYLALLLLLFAVINAVIGLTSKKEFTAKDRKISLFALIGTHTQLLIGLILYFVSPLGKDSFGQMSNAALRLTSLEHPLINLIAIVLITIGWSKHKKLINSEAKHKTFAIYYGLGLILILSRIPWNLWF
;
A
#
# COMPACT_ATOMS: atom_id res chain seq x y z
N MET A 1 0.82 21.49 13.62
CA MET A 1 0.81 20.02 13.82
C MET A 1 0.43 19.25 12.56
N TYR A 2 -0.69 19.59 11.88
CA TYR A 2 -1.12 18.85 10.68
C TYR A 2 -0.12 18.89 9.51
N HIS A 3 0.48 20.05 9.20
CA HIS A 3 1.44 20.17 8.09
C HIS A 3 2.65 19.25 8.23
N PHE A 4 3.17 19.10 9.45
CA PHE A 4 4.27 18.19 9.74
C PHE A 4 3.86 16.74 9.46
N ILE A 5 2.67 16.33 9.94
CA ILE A 5 2.15 14.98 9.74
C ILE A 5 1.85 14.73 8.25
N GLN A 6 1.34 15.73 7.51
CA GLN A 6 1.13 15.64 6.07
C GLN A 6 2.44 15.42 5.31
N LYS A 7 3.50 16.18 5.66
CA LYS A 7 4.83 16.01 5.06
C LYS A 7 5.43 14.65 5.41
N LEU A 8 5.28 14.18 6.64
CA LEU A 8 5.69 12.85 7.06
C LEU A 8 4.95 11.75 6.27
N HIS A 9 3.63 11.86 6.14
CA HIS A 9 2.81 10.90 5.39
C HIS A 9 3.20 10.84 3.92
N SER A 10 3.41 12.00 3.29
CA SER A 10 3.81 12.09 1.88
C SER A 10 5.24 11.59 1.67
N GLY A 11 6.16 11.95 2.57
CA GLY A 11 7.55 11.48 2.54
C GLY A 11 7.66 9.95 2.71
N TRP A 12 6.93 9.39 3.67
CA TRP A 12 6.91 7.93 3.89
C TRP A 12 6.23 7.18 2.74
N ALA A 13 5.24 7.78 2.07
CA ALA A 13 4.56 7.20 0.92
C ALA A 13 5.56 6.78 -0.17
N TYR A 14 6.56 7.61 -0.47
CA TYR A 14 7.58 7.29 -1.47
C TYR A 14 8.34 6.01 -1.11
N LEU A 15 8.76 5.88 0.16
CA LEU A 15 9.47 4.68 0.62
C LEU A 15 8.56 3.45 0.59
N ALA A 16 7.33 3.56 1.09
CA ALA A 16 6.36 2.46 1.09
C ALA A 16 6.03 1.99 -0.33
N LEU A 17 5.83 2.91 -1.28
CA LEU A 17 5.60 2.61 -2.69
C LEU A 17 6.81 1.95 -3.34
N LEU A 18 8.02 2.43 -3.07
CA LEU A 18 9.24 1.83 -3.58
C LEU A 18 9.40 0.39 -3.09
N LEU A 19 9.20 0.15 -1.79
CA LEU A 19 9.26 -1.20 -1.22
C LEU A 19 8.20 -2.12 -1.82
N LEU A 20 6.96 -1.64 -1.97
CA LEU A 20 5.87 -2.40 -2.57
C LEU A 20 6.14 -2.73 -4.04
N LEU A 21 6.57 -1.73 -4.83
CA LEU A 21 6.93 -1.91 -6.23
C LEU A 21 8.07 -2.92 -6.38
N PHE A 22 9.11 -2.79 -5.56
CA PHE A 22 10.23 -3.73 -5.57
C PHE A 22 9.80 -5.15 -5.23
N ALA A 23 8.90 -5.32 -4.26
CA ALA A 23 8.34 -6.63 -3.91
C ALA A 23 7.52 -7.24 -5.06
N VAL A 24 6.71 -6.44 -5.75
CA VAL A 24 5.95 -6.89 -6.93
C VAL A 24 6.88 -7.31 -8.06
N ILE A 25 7.88 -6.49 -8.40
CA ILE A 25 8.86 -6.81 -9.45
C ILE A 25 9.62 -8.09 -9.10
N ASN A 26 10.12 -8.21 -7.86
CA ASN A 26 10.81 -9.41 -7.40
C ASN A 26 9.93 -10.67 -7.49
N ALA A 27 8.65 -10.55 -7.12
CA ALA A 27 7.70 -11.64 -7.23
C ALA A 27 7.43 -12.06 -8.68
N VAL A 28 7.27 -11.09 -9.60
CA VAL A 28 7.06 -11.36 -11.03
C VAL A 28 8.29 -12.00 -11.66
N ILE A 29 9.49 -11.51 -11.35
CA ILE A 29 10.75 -12.13 -11.83
C ILE A 29 10.88 -13.55 -11.29
N GLY A 30 10.62 -13.77 -10.00
CA GLY A 30 10.68 -15.11 -9.39
C GLY A 30 9.70 -16.08 -10.03
N LEU A 31 8.48 -15.63 -10.34
CA LEU A 31 7.45 -16.42 -11.01
C LEU A 31 7.82 -16.78 -12.45
N THR A 32 8.18 -15.78 -13.26
CA THR A 32 8.47 -15.96 -14.70
C THR A 32 9.77 -16.72 -14.94
N SER A 33 10.77 -16.53 -14.08
CA SER A 33 12.06 -17.22 -14.16
C SER A 33 12.09 -18.54 -13.40
N LYS A 34 10.96 -18.99 -12.83
CA LYS A 34 10.83 -20.22 -12.02
C LYS A 34 11.91 -20.36 -10.94
N LYS A 35 12.22 -19.26 -10.25
CA LYS A 35 13.23 -19.24 -9.19
C LYS A 35 12.72 -19.93 -7.94
N GLU A 36 13.64 -20.53 -7.19
CA GLU A 36 13.37 -20.98 -5.84
C GLU A 36 13.06 -19.78 -4.94
N PHE A 37 12.03 -19.91 -4.10
CA PHE A 37 11.63 -18.87 -3.17
C PHE A 37 12.54 -18.92 -1.93
N THR A 38 13.31 -17.86 -1.72
CA THR A 38 14.33 -17.81 -0.67
C THR A 38 13.94 -16.90 0.50
N ALA A 39 14.76 -16.91 1.54
CA ALA A 39 14.63 -15.97 2.66
C ALA A 39 14.74 -14.49 2.22
N LYS A 40 15.45 -14.20 1.11
CA LYS A 40 15.56 -12.86 0.55
C LYS A 40 14.20 -12.38 0.01
N ASP A 41 13.53 -13.20 -0.77
CA ASP A 41 12.20 -12.90 -1.34
C ASP A 41 11.16 -12.64 -0.25
N ARG A 42 11.22 -13.45 0.82
CA ARG A 42 10.40 -13.27 2.01
C ARG A 42 10.66 -11.93 2.69
N LYS A 43 11.93 -11.55 2.90
CA LYS A 43 12.30 -10.28 3.53
C LYS A 43 11.87 -9.08 2.70
N ILE A 44 12.05 -9.13 1.37
CA ILE A 44 11.58 -8.08 0.45
C ILE A 44 10.08 -7.86 0.61
N SER A 45 9.31 -8.95 0.57
CA SER A 45 7.85 -8.89 0.72
C SER A 45 7.42 -8.42 2.13
N LEU A 46 8.18 -8.81 3.17
CA LEU A 46 7.95 -8.35 4.54
C LEU A 46 8.15 -6.84 4.68
N PHE A 47 9.20 -6.27 4.08
CA PHE A 47 9.43 -4.83 4.15
C PHE A 47 8.34 -4.03 3.43
N ALA A 48 7.84 -4.52 2.30
CA ALA A 48 6.66 -3.94 1.65
C ALA A 48 5.45 -3.96 2.58
N LEU A 49 5.14 -5.09 3.22
CA LEU A 49 4.04 -5.21 4.19
C LEU A 49 4.19 -4.18 5.33
N ILE A 50 5.37 -4.12 5.96
CA ILE A 50 5.64 -3.20 7.07
C ILE A 50 5.48 -1.76 6.59
N GLY A 51 6.11 -1.41 5.46
CA GLY A 51 6.08 -0.06 4.90
C GLY A 51 4.65 0.44 4.65
N THR A 52 3.79 -0.41 4.05
CA THR A 52 2.40 -0.04 3.77
C THR A 52 1.52 0.02 5.02
N HIS A 53 1.78 -0.80 6.04
CA HIS A 53 1.07 -0.71 7.33
C HIS A 53 1.49 0.52 8.12
N THR A 54 2.79 0.86 8.14
CA THR A 54 3.26 2.11 8.74
C THR A 54 2.64 3.32 8.03
N GLN A 55 2.53 3.28 6.70
CA GLN A 55 1.85 4.31 5.92
C GLN A 55 0.38 4.47 6.34
N LEU A 56 -0.34 3.35 6.57
CA LEU A 56 -1.71 3.38 7.07
C LEU A 56 -1.82 4.08 8.41
N LEU A 57 -0.94 3.73 9.37
CA LEU A 57 -0.98 4.31 10.72
C LEU A 57 -0.76 5.82 10.67
N ILE A 58 0.24 6.27 9.91
CA ILE A 58 0.50 7.71 9.71
C ILE A 58 -0.71 8.36 9.02
N GLY A 59 -1.30 7.70 8.02
CA GLY A 59 -2.47 8.18 7.29
C GLY A 59 -3.74 8.29 8.15
N LEU A 60 -3.94 7.35 9.08
CA LEU A 60 -5.04 7.41 10.04
C LEU A 60 -4.89 8.60 10.98
N ILE A 61 -3.68 8.84 11.50
CA ILE A 61 -3.43 10.05 12.30
C ILE A 61 -3.73 11.30 11.47
N LEU A 62 -3.21 11.38 10.24
CA LEU A 62 -3.46 12.50 9.33
C LEU A 62 -4.96 12.72 9.06
N TYR A 63 -5.72 11.64 8.88
CA TYR A 63 -7.16 11.68 8.62
C TYR A 63 -7.95 12.38 9.74
N PHE A 64 -7.53 12.23 11.01
CA PHE A 64 -8.21 12.87 12.14
C PHE A 64 -7.73 14.29 12.46
N VAL A 65 -6.54 14.70 12.00
CA VAL A 65 -5.97 16.03 12.28
C VAL A 65 -6.01 17.00 11.10
N SER A 66 -6.30 16.50 9.89
CA SER A 66 -6.38 17.29 8.67
C SER A 66 -7.80 17.77 8.40
N PRO A 67 -8.01 19.02 7.96
CA PRO A 67 -9.33 19.51 7.55
C PRO A 67 -9.88 18.75 6.32
N LEU A 68 -9.00 18.12 5.53
CA LEU A 68 -9.36 17.35 4.32
C LEU A 68 -9.68 15.87 4.61
N GLY A 69 -9.51 15.44 5.87
CA GLY A 69 -9.80 14.09 6.33
C GLY A 69 -11.24 13.97 6.85
N LYS A 70 -11.39 13.63 8.13
CA LYS A 70 -12.68 13.41 8.79
C LYS A 70 -13.61 14.64 8.71
N ASP A 71 -13.07 15.85 8.84
CA ASP A 71 -13.89 17.07 8.85
C ASP A 71 -14.57 17.34 7.50
N SER A 72 -13.98 16.83 6.41
CA SER A 72 -14.56 16.89 5.06
C SER A 72 -15.44 15.68 4.72
N PHE A 73 -15.59 14.73 5.64
CA PHE A 73 -16.43 13.55 5.42
C PHE A 73 -17.90 13.94 5.25
N GLY A 74 -18.57 13.36 4.25
CA GLY A 74 -19.95 13.71 3.88
C GLY A 74 -20.06 14.76 2.77
N GLN A 75 -18.96 15.41 2.35
CA GLN A 75 -18.93 16.35 1.23
C GLN A 75 -18.96 15.62 -0.14
N MET A 76 -20.01 14.83 -0.37
CA MET A 76 -20.08 13.91 -1.51
C MET A 76 -20.22 14.59 -2.86
N SER A 77 -20.72 15.83 -2.93
CA SER A 77 -20.83 16.57 -4.19
C SER A 77 -19.50 17.16 -4.64
N ASN A 78 -18.55 17.40 -3.72
CA ASN A 78 -17.25 17.96 -4.04
C ASN A 78 -16.23 16.84 -4.31
N ALA A 79 -15.84 16.67 -5.57
CA ALA A 79 -14.93 15.60 -5.98
C ALA A 79 -13.56 15.65 -5.27
N ALA A 80 -13.00 16.84 -5.02
CA ALA A 80 -11.71 16.99 -4.37
C ALA A 80 -11.76 16.57 -2.90
N LEU A 81 -12.79 17.00 -2.18
CA LEU A 81 -12.98 16.64 -0.77
C LEU A 81 -13.34 15.15 -0.62
N ARG A 82 -14.21 14.62 -1.49
CA ARG A 82 -14.57 13.20 -1.50
C ARG A 82 -13.36 12.31 -1.77
N LEU A 83 -12.45 12.74 -2.65
CA LEU A 83 -11.21 12.01 -2.93
C LEU A 83 -10.39 11.81 -1.65
N THR A 84 -10.13 12.86 -0.88
CA THR A 84 -9.26 12.79 0.31
C THR A 84 -9.96 12.21 1.53
N SER A 85 -11.25 12.53 1.74
CA SER A 85 -11.99 12.14 2.94
C SER A 85 -12.57 10.72 2.85
N LEU A 86 -12.75 10.15 1.65
CA LEU A 86 -13.40 8.85 1.47
C LEU A 86 -12.66 7.95 0.50
N GLU A 87 -12.51 8.35 -0.76
CA GLU A 87 -12.04 7.44 -1.82
C GLU A 87 -10.61 6.97 -1.58
N HIS A 88 -9.70 7.88 -1.24
CA HIS A 88 -8.31 7.58 -0.91
C HIS A 88 -8.17 6.64 0.30
N PRO A 89 -8.67 6.97 1.50
CA PRO A 89 -8.53 6.09 2.66
C PRO A 89 -9.22 4.74 2.46
N LEU A 90 -10.38 4.70 1.81
CA LEU A 90 -11.10 3.45 1.55
C LEU A 90 -10.33 2.53 0.60
N ILE A 91 -9.88 3.04 -0.55
CA ILE A 91 -9.14 2.23 -1.53
C ILE A 91 -7.80 1.76 -0.95
N ASN A 92 -7.10 2.61 -0.18
CA ASN A 92 -5.87 2.20 0.50
C ASN A 92 -6.12 1.10 1.54
N LEU A 93 -7.22 1.16 2.29
CA LEU A 93 -7.56 0.11 3.24
C LEU A 93 -7.78 -1.23 2.54
N ILE A 94 -8.51 -1.24 1.42
CA ILE A 94 -8.71 -2.44 0.58
C ILE A 94 -7.37 -2.96 0.06
N ALA A 95 -6.50 -2.07 -0.44
CA ALA A 95 -5.17 -2.44 -0.91
C ALA A 95 -4.34 -3.12 0.19
N ILE A 96 -4.34 -2.57 1.40
CA ILE A 96 -3.60 -3.11 2.54
C ILE A 96 -4.18 -4.46 2.97
N VAL A 97 -5.50 -4.64 2.95
CA VAL A 97 -6.13 -5.94 3.20
C VAL A 97 -5.64 -6.99 2.19
N LEU A 98 -5.57 -6.64 0.89
CA LEU A 98 -5.02 -7.54 -0.14
C LEU A 98 -3.56 -7.90 0.13
N ILE A 99 -2.72 -6.92 0.48
CA ILE A 99 -1.31 -7.14 0.84
C ILE A 99 -1.21 -8.08 2.06
N THR A 100 -2.04 -7.89 3.08
CA THR A 100 -2.09 -8.76 4.26
C THR A 100 -2.55 -10.18 3.92
N ILE A 101 -3.51 -10.33 3.00
CA ILE A 101 -3.93 -11.64 2.49
C ILE A 101 -2.77 -12.32 1.76
N GLY A 102 -2.06 -11.62 0.88
CA GLY A 102 -0.88 -12.14 0.19
C GLY A 102 0.19 -12.63 1.16
N TRP A 103 0.49 -11.82 2.19
CA TRP A 103 1.40 -12.20 3.26
C TRP A 103 0.89 -13.40 4.07
N SER A 104 -0.40 -13.49 4.34
CA SER A 104 -0.94 -14.59 5.14
C SER A 104 -0.98 -15.91 4.36
N LYS A 105 -1.26 -15.85 3.06
CA LYS A 105 -1.31 -17.00 2.17
C LYS A 105 0.06 -17.60 1.89
N HIS A 106 1.09 -16.79 1.61
CA HIS A 106 2.41 -17.35 1.23
C HIS A 106 3.00 -18.29 2.31
N LYS A 107 2.71 -18.02 3.59
CA LYS A 107 3.19 -18.83 4.73
C LYS A 107 2.68 -20.27 4.70
N LYS A 108 1.52 -20.51 4.08
CA LYS A 108 0.87 -21.82 4.01
C LYS A 108 1.26 -22.61 2.75
N LEU A 109 1.98 -21.97 1.82
CA LEU A 109 2.38 -22.58 0.56
C LEU A 109 3.73 -23.27 0.70
N ILE A 110 3.90 -24.39 0.02
CA ILE A 110 5.15 -25.17 0.01
C ILE A 110 5.97 -24.79 -1.22
N ASN A 111 5.36 -24.89 -2.40
CA ASN A 111 6.03 -24.67 -3.68
C ASN A 111 6.45 -23.19 -3.87
N SER A 112 7.58 -23.00 -4.55
CA SER A 112 8.18 -21.68 -4.80
C SER A 112 7.34 -20.84 -5.78
N GLU A 113 6.81 -21.48 -6.83
CA GLU A 113 5.99 -20.81 -7.85
C GLU A 113 4.75 -20.14 -7.25
N ALA A 114 3.96 -20.84 -6.43
CA ALA A 114 2.74 -20.29 -5.84
C ALA A 114 3.05 -19.21 -4.80
N LYS A 115 4.19 -19.26 -4.10
CA LYS A 115 4.63 -18.16 -3.22
C LYS A 115 4.86 -16.89 -4.03
N HIS A 116 5.64 -16.96 -5.11
CA HIS A 116 5.88 -15.83 -6.00
C HIS A 116 4.57 -15.34 -6.64
N LYS A 117 3.73 -16.25 -7.14
CA LYS A 117 2.42 -15.92 -7.72
C LYS A 117 1.50 -15.21 -6.72
N THR A 118 1.50 -15.64 -5.47
CA THR A 118 0.70 -15.00 -4.40
C THR A 118 1.13 -13.55 -4.20
N PHE A 119 2.43 -13.26 -4.10
CA PHE A 119 2.89 -11.88 -3.98
C PHE A 119 2.62 -11.07 -5.24
N ALA A 120 2.89 -11.62 -6.44
CA ALA A 120 2.66 -10.92 -7.70
C ALA A 120 1.19 -10.46 -7.85
N ILE A 121 0.23 -11.33 -7.51
CA ILE A 121 -1.20 -11.01 -7.59
C ILE A 121 -1.61 -10.04 -6.47
N TYR A 122 -1.43 -10.41 -5.21
CA TYR A 122 -1.99 -9.64 -4.10
C TYR A 122 -1.29 -8.30 -3.89
N TYR A 123 0.05 -8.26 -4.01
CA TYR A 123 0.79 -7.01 -3.85
C TYR A 123 0.66 -6.16 -5.12
N GLY A 124 0.56 -6.78 -6.31
CA GLY A 124 0.30 -6.08 -7.57
C GLY A 124 -1.07 -5.38 -7.56
N LEU A 125 -2.13 -6.09 -7.13
CA LEU A 125 -3.45 -5.48 -6.97
C LEU A 125 -3.43 -4.36 -5.92
N GLY A 126 -2.75 -4.57 -4.79
CA GLY A 126 -2.57 -3.54 -3.77
C GLY A 126 -1.87 -2.29 -4.33
N LEU A 127 -0.80 -2.47 -5.11
CA LEU A 127 -0.07 -1.38 -5.75
C LEU A 127 -0.96 -0.59 -6.71
N ILE A 128 -1.70 -1.27 -7.59
CA ILE A 128 -2.62 -0.64 -8.55
C ILE A 128 -3.69 0.18 -7.81
N LEU A 129 -4.30 -0.39 -6.76
CA LEU A 129 -5.31 0.30 -5.96
C LEU A 129 -4.73 1.55 -5.30
N ILE A 130 -3.57 1.47 -4.65
CA ILE A 130 -2.94 2.65 -4.03
C ILE A 130 -2.69 3.72 -5.08
N LEU A 131 -2.03 3.39 -6.20
CA LEU A 131 -1.72 4.34 -7.28
C LEU A 131 -2.97 5.01 -7.87
N SER A 132 -4.10 4.29 -7.91
CA SER A 132 -5.35 4.80 -8.49
C SER A 132 -6.00 5.95 -7.72
N ARG A 133 -5.70 6.12 -6.42
CA ARG A 133 -6.33 7.13 -5.56
C ARG A 133 -5.36 8.02 -4.80
N ILE A 134 -4.09 8.10 -5.21
CA ILE A 134 -3.18 9.09 -4.63
C ILE A 134 -3.66 10.51 -5.01
N PRO A 135 -3.84 11.43 -4.04
CA PRO A 135 -4.10 12.84 -4.33
C PRO A 135 -2.79 13.54 -4.71
N TRP A 136 -2.33 13.31 -5.94
CA TRP A 136 -1.01 13.76 -6.43
C TRP A 136 -0.76 15.27 -6.28
N ASN A 137 -1.81 16.07 -6.38
CA ASN A 137 -1.75 17.52 -6.21
C ASN A 137 -1.50 17.98 -4.75
N LEU A 138 -1.66 17.10 -3.76
CA LEU A 138 -1.51 17.40 -2.33
C LEU A 138 -0.22 16.83 -1.71
N TRP A 139 0.65 16.22 -2.53
CA TRP A 139 1.94 15.64 -2.10
C TRP A 139 3.03 16.70 -1.86
N PHE A 140 2.92 17.87 -2.49
CA PHE A 140 3.87 18.98 -2.41
C PHE A 140 3.38 20.09 -1.48
#